data_AF-A0A3B5KCL3-F1
#
_entry.id   AF-A0A3B5KCL3-F1
#
_cell.length_a   1.000
_cell.length_b   1.000
_cell.length_c   1.000
_cell.angle_alpha   90.00
_cell.angle_beta   90.00
_cell.angle_gamma   90.00
#
_symmetry.space_group_name_H-M   'P 1'
#
loop_
_entity.id
_entity.type
_entity.pdbx_description
1 polymer ?
#
loop_
_entity_poly.entity_id
_entity_poly.type
_entity_poly.pdbx_seq_one_letter_code
_entity_poly.pdbx_strand_id
1 'polypeptide(L)'
;MLLTSLSLALLLSALVDAQYETYSLKSFPQKDIMPLESAYSYALEQYGIKNWAESIKYLELSLRLHRLLRDSETFCSRNCSSVSRDNMESAPADSSLRVMRHILLRAACLKKCKAEFPVFNIAYPKRSLLEIFEKRIPYQFIQYAHFQLNNLEKAVAAAHTFLKKNPDDYKLTKNMNYYKTLLDVEEYLIDHEEQPYESVFLKSVTLYNSGDFSSSARNMEEALTQYFEIYKSCVAGCEGSYEILEFKDFYPTLADLYTDVLDCKVRCEENLTPSVGGFFVEKFVATMYHYLQFSYYKLNDVKNAAPCAASYMLFDPKDQVMRQNVQYYRFYREQWGLEESDFQPRPVSRTHVCCLSARFQVLADLNVILAPTVVALDRWRGQELLATLFCFSTTADVAVCFSGGPRVFQRDHQAEGDAGVCAELSADRRGGRGESRGNGLLPVRAPRHRVRGDGGLRGVLHSRLVAGTQNEGGRW
;
A
#
# COMPACT_ATOMS: atom_id res chain seq x y z
N MET A 1 18.99 19.25 -37.52
CA MET A 1 18.90 17.87 -36.97
C MET A 1 18.92 17.84 -35.43
N LEU A 2 19.77 18.62 -34.74
CA LEU A 2 19.78 18.68 -33.26
C LEU A 2 18.72 19.59 -32.61
N LEU A 3 18.25 20.64 -33.30
CA LEU A 3 17.21 21.52 -32.75
C LEU A 3 15.80 20.90 -32.81
N THR A 4 15.51 20.12 -33.86
CA THR A 4 14.22 19.45 -34.04
C THR A 4 13.99 18.30 -33.06
N SER A 5 15.06 17.66 -32.58
CA SER A 5 14.99 16.60 -31.57
C SER A 5 14.76 17.12 -30.15
N LEU A 6 15.23 18.34 -29.82
CA LEU A 6 14.91 18.98 -28.55
C LEU A 6 13.44 19.45 -28.49
N SER A 7 12.89 19.92 -29.61
CA SER A 7 11.49 20.33 -29.69
C SER A 7 10.52 19.16 -29.49
N LEU A 8 10.85 17.98 -30.02
CA LEU A 8 10.04 16.77 -29.86
C LEU A 8 10.08 16.23 -28.42
N ALA A 9 11.23 16.34 -27.74
CA ALA A 9 11.37 15.93 -26.34
C ALA A 9 10.59 16.84 -25.38
N LEU A 10 10.48 18.14 -25.67
CA LEU A 10 9.66 19.09 -24.92
C LEU A 10 8.15 18.96 -25.21
N LEU A 11 7.77 18.47 -26.38
CA LEU A 11 6.37 18.19 -26.73
C LEU A 11 5.85 16.86 -26.16
N LEU A 12 6.74 15.90 -25.88
CA LEU A 12 6.39 14.62 -25.23
C LEU A 12 6.23 14.73 -23.70
N SER A 13 6.74 15.78 -23.08
CA SER A 13 6.48 16.10 -21.67
C SER A 13 5.17 16.88 -21.43
N ALA A 14 4.44 17.26 -22.49
CA ALA A 14 3.26 18.11 -22.42
C ALA A 14 1.92 17.33 -22.58
N LEU A 15 1.94 16.01 -22.47
CA LEU A 15 0.76 15.15 -22.60
C LEU A 15 0.70 14.15 -21.45
N VAL A 16 0.50 14.66 -20.23
CA VAL A 16 -0.54 14.27 -19.25
C VAL A 16 -0.39 15.30 -18.11
N ASP A 17 -0.84 16.53 -18.33
CA ASP A 17 -1.13 17.43 -17.19
C ASP A 17 -2.40 16.89 -16.54
N ALA A 18 -2.25 16.13 -15.45
CA ALA A 18 -3.40 15.79 -14.63
C ALA A 18 -4.00 17.11 -14.10
N GLN A 19 -5.33 17.27 -14.16
CA GLN A 19 -6.10 18.50 -13.90
C GLN A 19 -5.80 19.24 -12.56
N TYR A 20 -4.94 18.72 -11.69
CA TYR A 20 -4.60 19.26 -10.36
C TYR A 20 -3.13 19.74 -10.20
N GLU A 21 -2.38 19.91 -11.30
CA GLU A 21 -0.95 20.31 -11.37
C GLU A 21 -0.51 21.55 -10.54
N THR A 22 -1.41 22.37 -10.01
CA THR A 22 -1.01 23.51 -9.16
C THR A 22 -0.74 23.14 -7.69
N TYR A 23 -0.82 21.86 -7.33
CA TYR A 23 -0.56 21.41 -5.97
C TYR A 23 0.94 21.31 -5.67
N SER A 24 1.36 22.02 -4.63
CA SER A 24 2.70 21.88 -4.04
C SER A 24 2.59 22.05 -2.53
N LEU A 25 3.11 21.08 -1.79
CA LEU A 25 3.17 21.12 -0.33
C LEU A 25 3.89 22.38 0.18
N LYS A 26 4.90 22.87 -0.54
CA LYS A 26 5.72 24.03 -0.15
C LYS A 26 5.15 25.36 -0.61
N SER A 27 4.34 25.38 -1.67
CA SER A 27 3.87 26.60 -2.32
C SER A 27 2.36 26.60 -2.52
N PHE A 28 1.62 26.08 -1.55
CA PHE A 28 0.17 26.14 -1.56
C PHE A 28 -0.31 27.59 -1.49
N PRO A 29 -1.25 28.04 -2.34
CA PRO A 29 -1.68 29.44 -2.36
C PRO A 29 -2.32 29.85 -1.02
N GLN A 30 -1.73 30.83 -0.33
CA GLN A 30 -2.20 31.23 1.01
C GLN A 30 -3.67 31.70 1.02
N LYS A 31 -4.13 32.31 -0.07
CA LYS A 31 -5.52 32.75 -0.26
C LYS A 31 -6.54 31.60 -0.35
N ASP A 32 -6.07 30.40 -0.68
CA ASP A 32 -6.90 29.20 -0.84
C ASP A 32 -6.98 28.42 0.49
N ILE A 33 -6.22 28.82 1.53
CA ILE A 33 -6.19 28.12 2.82
C ILE A 33 -7.43 28.47 3.64
N MET A 34 -8.27 27.46 3.89
CA MET A 34 -9.49 27.56 4.69
C MET A 34 -9.84 26.17 5.27
N PRO A 35 -10.73 26.09 6.27
CA PRO A 35 -11.18 24.81 6.80
C PRO A 35 -11.77 23.91 5.71
N LEU A 36 -11.35 22.64 5.69
CA LEU A 36 -11.79 21.65 4.69
C LEU A 36 -13.32 21.50 4.68
N GLU A 37 -13.95 21.47 5.86
CA GLU A 37 -15.40 21.37 6.02
C GLU A 37 -16.13 22.58 5.42
N SER A 38 -15.57 23.79 5.58
CA SER A 38 -16.15 25.00 4.98
C SER A 38 -16.07 24.97 3.46
N ALA A 39 -14.93 24.57 2.89
CA ALA A 39 -14.77 24.48 1.44
C ALA A 39 -15.73 23.45 0.83
N TYR A 40 -15.81 22.26 1.43
CA TYR A 40 -16.67 21.19 0.94
C TYR A 40 -18.16 21.52 1.09
N SER A 41 -18.59 22.03 2.25
CA SER A 41 -20.00 22.38 2.49
C SER A 41 -20.48 23.48 1.55
N TYR A 42 -19.68 24.54 1.36
CA TYR A 42 -20.00 25.59 0.40
C TYR A 42 -20.13 25.02 -1.03
N ALA A 43 -19.25 24.10 -1.42
CA ALA A 43 -19.33 23.46 -2.73
C ALA A 43 -20.64 22.67 -2.94
N LEU A 44 -21.15 22.01 -1.89
CA LEU A 44 -22.42 21.28 -1.90
C LEU A 44 -23.64 22.23 -1.91
N GLU A 45 -23.57 23.37 -1.23
CA GLU A 45 -24.60 24.40 -1.31
C GLU A 45 -24.73 24.94 -2.75
N GLN A 46 -23.59 25.27 -3.38
CA GLN A 46 -23.54 25.69 -4.77
C GLN A 46 -24.07 24.60 -5.72
N TYR A 47 -23.75 23.33 -5.44
CA TYR A 47 -24.28 22.19 -6.17
C TYR A 47 -25.82 22.12 -6.08
N GLY A 48 -26.38 22.30 -4.87
CA GLY A 48 -27.82 22.25 -4.62
C GLY A 48 -28.61 23.32 -5.37
N ILE A 49 -28.04 24.53 -5.51
CA ILE A 49 -28.64 25.62 -6.30
C ILE A 49 -28.27 25.58 -7.79
N LYS A 50 -27.60 24.50 -8.25
CA LYS A 50 -27.18 24.28 -9.65
C LYS A 50 -26.16 25.30 -10.18
N ASN A 51 -25.39 25.94 -9.29
CA ASN A 51 -24.25 26.76 -9.68
C ASN A 51 -23.03 25.86 -9.91
N TRP A 52 -23.04 25.14 -11.04
CA TRP A 52 -22.08 24.07 -11.33
C TRP A 52 -20.62 24.54 -11.33
N ALA A 53 -20.34 25.71 -11.92
CA ALA A 53 -18.99 26.22 -12.05
C ALA A 53 -18.36 26.53 -10.68
N GLU A 54 -19.09 27.20 -9.79
CA GLU A 54 -18.61 27.52 -8.45
C GLU A 54 -18.51 26.26 -7.57
N SER A 55 -19.47 25.34 -7.73
CA SER A 55 -19.42 24.03 -7.05
C SER A 55 -18.16 23.25 -7.41
N ILE A 56 -17.83 23.12 -8.70
CA ILE A 56 -16.60 22.45 -9.17
C ILE A 56 -15.37 23.12 -8.56
N LYS A 57 -15.28 24.45 -8.63
CA LYS A 57 -14.13 25.20 -8.10
C LYS A 57 -13.87 24.91 -6.62
N TYR A 58 -14.91 24.86 -5.79
CA TYR A 58 -14.76 24.56 -4.37
C TYR A 58 -14.59 23.07 -4.06
N LEU A 59 -15.15 22.17 -4.87
CA LEU A 59 -14.87 20.73 -4.77
C LEU A 59 -13.39 20.46 -5.07
N GLU A 60 -12.84 21.02 -6.14
CA GLU A 60 -11.42 20.92 -6.50
C GLU A 60 -10.52 21.57 -5.42
N LEU A 61 -10.93 22.71 -4.85
CA LEU A 61 -10.23 23.31 -3.71
C LEU A 61 -10.22 22.37 -2.49
N SER A 62 -11.37 21.76 -2.16
CA SER A 62 -11.48 20.85 -1.03
C SER A 62 -10.58 19.61 -1.20
N LEU A 63 -10.47 19.06 -2.43
CA LEU A 63 -9.54 17.97 -2.74
C LEU A 63 -8.08 18.39 -2.51
N ARG A 64 -7.69 19.59 -2.98
CA ARG A 64 -6.34 20.14 -2.76
C ARG A 64 -6.04 20.37 -1.28
N LEU A 65 -6.99 20.87 -0.50
CA LEU A 65 -6.85 21.07 0.95
C LEU A 65 -6.71 19.73 1.70
N HIS A 66 -7.51 18.73 1.33
CA HIS A 66 -7.39 17.38 1.89
C HIS A 66 -6.01 16.76 1.61
N ARG A 67 -5.51 16.90 0.38
CA ARG A 67 -4.17 16.44 0.00
C ARG A 67 -3.07 17.18 0.77
N LEU A 68 -3.19 18.50 0.92
CA LEU A 68 -2.27 19.31 1.71
C LEU A 68 -2.19 18.80 3.15
N LEU A 69 -3.34 18.58 3.80
CA LEU A 69 -3.40 18.06 5.16
C LEU A 69 -2.68 16.72 5.30
N ARG A 70 -3.06 15.74 4.46
CA ARG A 70 -2.50 14.39 4.47
C ARG A 70 -0.99 14.38 4.25
N ASP A 71 -0.51 15.16 3.28
CA ASP A 71 0.90 15.20 2.92
C ASP A 71 1.73 15.92 3.99
N SER A 72 1.19 16.98 4.61
CA SER A 72 1.80 17.66 5.78
C SER A 72 1.91 16.73 6.99
N GLU A 73 0.88 15.94 7.29
CA GLU A 73 0.89 14.96 8.39
C GLU A 73 1.94 13.87 8.15
N THR A 74 1.94 13.32 6.94
CA THR A 74 2.92 12.31 6.51
C THR A 74 4.35 12.85 6.61
N PHE A 75 4.58 14.08 6.15
CA PHE A 75 5.89 14.73 6.21
C PHE A 75 6.41 14.84 7.64
N CYS A 76 5.58 15.38 8.55
CA CYS A 76 5.97 15.53 9.95
C CYS A 76 6.15 14.19 10.66
N SER A 77 5.28 13.22 10.42
CA SER A 77 5.38 11.88 11.02
C SER A 77 6.65 11.14 10.58
N ARG A 78 7.01 11.21 9.29
CA ARG A 78 8.26 10.61 8.78
C ARG A 78 9.49 11.27 9.40
N ASN A 79 9.54 12.60 9.45
CA ASN A 79 10.69 13.33 9.99
C ASN A 79 10.85 13.16 11.51
N CYS A 80 9.75 12.95 12.22
CA CYS A 80 9.78 12.71 13.67
C CYS A 80 9.89 11.22 14.04
N SER A 81 10.03 10.31 13.07
CA SER A 81 9.98 8.87 13.31
C SER A 81 11.14 8.30 14.15
N SER A 82 12.32 8.95 14.11
CA SER A 82 13.57 8.47 14.70
C SER A 82 14.03 9.21 15.96
N VAL A 83 13.31 10.25 16.42
CA VAL A 83 13.76 11.22 17.45
C VAL A 83 14.26 10.58 18.75
N SER A 84 13.82 9.37 19.08
CA SER A 84 14.24 8.64 20.28
C SER A 84 15.44 7.70 20.07
N ARG A 85 15.86 7.42 18.84
CA ARG A 85 16.98 6.52 18.53
C ARG A 85 18.33 7.21 18.77
N ASP A 86 18.36 8.53 18.69
CA ASP A 86 19.59 9.32 18.69
C ASP A 86 20.13 9.61 20.11
N ASN A 87 19.35 9.33 21.17
CA ASN A 87 19.71 9.63 22.57
C ASN A 87 19.52 8.41 23.48
N MET A 88 20.24 7.32 23.17
CA MET A 88 20.16 6.02 23.88
C MET A 88 21.09 5.93 25.11
N GLU A 89 22.11 6.78 25.20
CA GLU A 89 23.15 6.72 26.25
C GLU A 89 22.65 7.11 27.67
N SER A 90 21.43 7.63 27.79
CA SER A 90 20.80 8.02 29.06
C SER A 90 19.37 7.51 29.21
N ALA A 91 19.01 6.43 28.52
CA ALA A 91 17.67 5.87 28.60
C ALA A 91 17.36 5.34 30.02
N PRO A 92 16.18 5.63 30.60
CA PRO A 92 15.77 5.05 31.87
C PRO A 92 15.86 3.53 31.85
N ALA A 93 16.28 2.94 32.97
CA ALA A 93 16.24 1.49 33.17
C ALA A 93 14.80 0.97 33.13
N ASP A 94 13.87 1.76 33.66
CA ASP A 94 12.44 1.48 33.63
C ASP A 94 11.87 1.55 32.21
N SER A 95 11.23 0.48 31.76
CA SER A 95 10.67 0.35 30.42
C SER A 95 9.49 1.30 30.18
N SER A 96 8.67 1.56 31.20
CA SER A 96 7.52 2.45 31.10
C SER A 96 7.94 3.91 30.92
N LEU A 97 8.95 4.36 31.67
CA LEU A 97 9.55 5.68 31.53
C LEU A 97 10.27 5.84 30.18
N ARG A 98 10.84 4.76 29.65
CA ARG A 98 11.45 4.77 28.30
C ARG A 98 10.41 4.98 27.21
N VAL A 99 9.27 4.30 27.29
CA VAL A 99 8.13 4.49 26.35
C VAL A 99 7.56 5.89 26.49
N MET A 100 7.33 6.36 27.71
CA MET A 100 6.80 7.71 27.94
C MET A 100 7.75 8.80 27.42
N ARG A 101 9.07 8.65 27.64
CA ARG A 101 10.08 9.55 27.06
C ARG A 101 10.01 9.56 25.53
N HIS A 102 9.86 8.40 24.90
CA HIS A 102 9.71 8.31 23.44
C HIS A 102 8.49 9.11 22.96
N ILE A 103 7.34 8.93 23.61
CA ILE A 103 6.09 9.64 23.28
C ILE A 103 6.28 11.14 23.42
N LEU A 104 6.84 11.61 24.54
CA LEU A 104 7.06 13.04 24.79
C LEU A 104 8.01 13.69 23.77
N LEU A 105 9.12 13.01 23.43
CA LEU A 105 10.07 13.51 22.43
C LEU A 105 9.44 13.56 21.03
N ARG A 106 8.70 12.51 20.63
CA ARG A 106 7.98 12.49 19.35
C ARG A 106 6.93 13.59 19.29
N ALA A 107 6.15 13.77 20.36
CA ALA A 107 5.14 14.82 20.46
C ALA A 107 5.75 16.23 20.34
N ALA A 108 6.88 16.49 20.99
CA ALA A 108 7.59 17.76 20.86
C ALA A 108 8.07 18.01 19.42
N CYS A 109 8.63 16.99 18.76
CA CYS A 109 9.02 17.09 17.35
C CYS A 109 7.82 17.37 16.44
N LEU A 110 6.73 16.63 16.60
CA LEU A 110 5.52 16.80 15.79
C LEU A 110 4.93 18.20 15.98
N LYS A 111 4.85 18.69 17.22
CA LYS A 111 4.39 20.05 17.50
C LYS A 111 5.23 21.11 16.79
N LYS A 112 6.56 20.97 16.82
CA LYS A 112 7.47 21.88 16.13
C LYS A 112 7.29 21.82 14.61
N CYS A 113 7.23 20.62 14.04
CA CYS A 113 7.05 20.44 12.60
C CYS A 113 5.70 20.99 12.12
N LYS A 114 4.60 20.65 12.80
CA LYS A 114 3.26 21.11 12.43
C LYS A 114 3.12 22.64 12.49
N ALA A 115 3.85 23.32 13.37
CA ALA A 115 3.83 24.78 13.43
C ALA A 115 4.35 25.48 12.16
N GLU A 116 5.10 24.77 11.30
CA GLU A 116 5.61 25.31 10.03
C GLU A 116 4.57 25.25 8.90
N PHE A 117 3.44 24.55 9.07
CA PHE A 117 2.43 24.37 8.03
C PHE A 117 1.12 25.10 8.36
N PRO A 118 0.66 26.03 7.51
CA PRO A 118 -0.58 26.78 7.77
C PRO A 118 -1.84 25.92 7.86
N VAL A 119 -1.85 24.72 7.26
CA VAL A 119 -2.98 23.77 7.30
C VAL A 119 -3.31 23.29 8.72
N PHE A 120 -2.38 23.38 9.66
CA PHE A 120 -2.61 23.04 11.07
C PHE A 120 -3.01 24.25 11.94
N ASN A 121 -3.03 25.46 11.38
CA ASN A 121 -3.49 26.67 12.09
C ASN A 121 -4.99 26.95 11.90
N ILE A 122 -5.68 26.10 11.16
CA ILE A 122 -7.12 26.15 10.90
C ILE A 122 -7.83 24.99 11.58
N ALA A 123 -9.16 25.05 11.67
CA ALA A 123 -9.96 23.99 12.27
C ALA A 123 -9.71 22.64 11.58
N TYR A 124 -9.40 21.62 12.39
CA TYR A 124 -9.13 20.26 11.90
C TYR A 124 -10.45 19.60 11.45
N PRO A 125 -10.48 18.86 10.33
CA PRO A 125 -11.70 18.21 9.85
C PRO A 125 -12.14 17.03 10.73
N LYS A 126 -13.45 16.84 10.84
CA LYS A 126 -14.03 15.65 11.49
C LYS A 126 -13.65 14.38 10.73
N ARG A 127 -13.53 13.27 11.46
CA ARG A 127 -13.23 11.94 10.89
C ARG A 127 -14.21 11.54 9.79
N SER A 128 -15.51 11.77 9.98
CA SER A 128 -16.54 11.47 8.99
C SER A 128 -16.33 12.23 7.68
N LEU A 129 -15.76 13.43 7.73
CA LEU A 129 -15.42 14.19 6.53
C LEU A 129 -14.21 13.57 5.83
N LEU A 130 -13.17 13.18 6.57
CA LEU A 130 -12.00 12.51 5.97
C LEU A 130 -12.41 11.21 5.25
N GLU A 131 -13.32 10.42 5.82
CA GLU A 131 -13.85 9.21 5.17
C GLU A 131 -14.55 9.48 3.83
N ILE A 132 -15.20 10.64 3.66
CA ILE A 132 -15.79 11.08 2.38
C ILE A 132 -14.70 11.25 1.32
N PHE A 133 -13.56 11.84 1.68
CA PHE A 133 -12.43 12.02 0.77
C PHE A 133 -11.67 10.72 0.49
N GLU A 134 -11.48 9.86 1.50
CA GLU A 134 -10.89 8.53 1.33
C GLU A 134 -11.70 7.65 0.36
N LYS A 135 -13.03 7.78 0.37
CA LYS A 135 -13.95 7.13 -0.57
C LYS A 135 -14.08 7.86 -1.91
N ARG A 136 -13.32 8.93 -2.15
CA ARG A 136 -13.34 9.74 -3.38
C ARG A 136 -14.72 10.33 -3.71
N ILE A 137 -15.61 10.50 -2.72
CA ILE A 137 -16.98 11.01 -2.92
C ILE A 137 -17.04 12.38 -3.63
N PRO A 138 -16.12 13.35 -3.43
CA PRO A 138 -16.17 14.62 -4.17
C PRO A 138 -16.22 14.44 -5.70
N TYR A 139 -15.56 13.40 -6.23
CA TYR A 139 -15.57 13.10 -7.67
C TYR A 139 -16.96 12.71 -8.20
N GLN A 140 -17.84 12.15 -7.34
CA GLN A 140 -19.24 11.87 -7.68
C GLN A 140 -20.03 13.14 -8.00
N PHE A 141 -19.73 14.24 -7.32
CA PHE A 141 -20.34 15.55 -7.56
C PHE A 141 -19.67 16.27 -8.74
N ILE A 142 -18.33 16.24 -8.79
CA ILE A 142 -17.54 16.86 -9.87
C ILE A 142 -17.97 16.31 -11.23
N GLN A 143 -18.12 15.00 -11.38
CA GLN A 143 -18.50 14.40 -12.67
C GLN A 143 -19.86 14.90 -13.17
N TYR A 144 -20.85 15.02 -12.27
CA TYR A 144 -22.19 15.45 -12.66
C TYR A 144 -22.20 16.94 -13.02
N ALA A 145 -21.52 17.76 -12.21
CA ALA A 145 -21.40 19.19 -12.48
C ALA A 145 -20.70 19.46 -13.83
N HIS A 146 -19.65 18.71 -14.16
CA HIS A 146 -19.00 18.80 -15.48
C HIS A 146 -19.94 18.36 -16.61
N PHE A 147 -20.70 17.28 -16.42
CA PHE A 147 -21.70 16.84 -17.39
C PHE A 147 -22.75 17.92 -17.67
N GLN A 148 -23.25 18.60 -16.62
CA GLN A 148 -24.21 19.70 -16.76
C GLN A 148 -23.64 20.93 -17.50
N LEU A 149 -22.32 21.14 -17.43
CA LEU A 149 -21.61 22.17 -18.18
C LEU A 149 -21.16 21.71 -19.58
N ASN A 150 -21.60 20.54 -20.04
CA ASN A 150 -21.20 19.93 -21.31
C ASN A 150 -19.68 19.66 -21.42
N ASN A 151 -18.99 19.51 -20.29
CA ASN A 151 -17.57 19.17 -20.22
C ASN A 151 -17.41 17.65 -20.08
N LEU A 152 -17.79 16.91 -21.12
CA LEU A 152 -17.89 15.44 -21.06
C LEU A 152 -16.56 14.75 -20.72
N GLU A 153 -15.45 15.23 -21.26
CA GLU A 153 -14.10 14.71 -21.00
C GLU A 153 -13.76 14.71 -19.51
N LYS A 154 -13.99 15.84 -18.85
CA LYS A 154 -13.77 16.01 -17.40
C LYS A 154 -14.76 15.22 -16.56
N ALA A 155 -16.00 15.09 -17.05
CA ALA A 155 -17.00 14.24 -16.40
C ALA A 155 -16.57 12.77 -16.41
N VAL A 156 -16.03 12.28 -17.54
CA VAL A 156 -15.48 10.93 -17.68
C VAL A 156 -14.28 10.73 -16.74
N ALA A 157 -13.31 11.66 -16.73
CA ALA A 157 -12.14 11.56 -15.85
C ALA A 157 -12.53 11.52 -14.36
N ALA A 158 -13.44 12.39 -13.92
CA ALA A 158 -13.93 12.38 -12.55
C ALA A 158 -14.71 11.10 -12.21
N ALA A 159 -15.57 10.62 -13.12
CA ALA A 159 -16.31 9.38 -12.92
C ALA A 159 -15.36 8.16 -12.84
N HIS A 160 -14.33 8.11 -13.69
CA HIS A 160 -13.31 7.07 -13.65
C HIS A 160 -12.52 7.10 -12.35
N THR A 161 -12.07 8.28 -11.90
CA THR A 161 -11.38 8.48 -10.62
C THR A 161 -12.20 7.97 -9.43
N PHE A 162 -13.52 8.19 -9.42
CA PHE A 162 -14.42 7.65 -8.39
C PHE A 162 -14.54 6.13 -8.46
N LEU A 163 -14.79 5.57 -9.65
CA LEU A 163 -15.02 4.13 -9.86
C LEU A 163 -13.76 3.30 -9.57
N LYS A 164 -12.58 3.90 -9.66
CA LYS A 164 -11.31 3.28 -9.23
C LYS A 164 -11.28 2.92 -7.75
N LYS A 165 -11.96 3.70 -6.89
CA LYS A 165 -12.11 3.41 -5.45
C LYS A 165 -13.44 2.73 -5.11
N ASN A 166 -14.44 2.86 -5.96
CA ASN A 166 -15.79 2.33 -5.75
C ASN A 166 -16.28 1.56 -6.99
N PRO A 167 -15.66 0.40 -7.33
CA PRO A 167 -15.99 -0.33 -8.55
C PRO A 167 -17.45 -0.82 -8.59
N ASP A 168 -18.04 -1.11 -7.42
CA ASP A 168 -19.40 -1.66 -7.31
C ASP A 168 -20.51 -0.60 -7.34
N ASP A 169 -20.17 0.69 -7.49
CA ASP A 169 -21.19 1.75 -7.54
C ASP A 169 -21.99 1.67 -8.85
N TYR A 170 -23.17 1.06 -8.75
CA TYR A 170 -24.07 0.86 -9.89
C TYR A 170 -24.51 2.18 -10.54
N LYS A 171 -24.73 3.23 -9.74
CA LYS A 171 -25.26 4.51 -10.24
C LYS A 171 -24.23 5.18 -11.16
N LEU A 172 -22.98 5.24 -10.76
CA LEU A 172 -21.94 5.89 -11.53
C LEU A 172 -21.42 5.01 -12.66
N THR A 173 -21.44 3.69 -12.50
CA THR A 173 -21.23 2.76 -13.62
C THR A 173 -22.27 2.98 -14.73
N LYS A 174 -23.54 3.21 -14.39
CA LYS A 174 -24.58 3.56 -15.37
C LYS A 174 -24.28 4.88 -16.08
N ASN A 175 -23.85 5.92 -15.36
CA ASN A 175 -23.45 7.19 -15.96
C ASN A 175 -22.24 7.02 -16.90
N MET A 176 -21.23 6.25 -16.49
CA MET A 176 -20.06 5.96 -17.33
C MET A 176 -20.46 5.23 -18.61
N ASN A 177 -21.38 4.26 -18.53
CA ASN A 177 -21.90 3.57 -19.71
C ASN A 177 -22.67 4.51 -20.64
N TYR A 178 -23.38 5.50 -20.09
CA TYR A 178 -24.00 6.54 -20.89
C TYR A 178 -22.96 7.45 -21.57
N TYR A 179 -21.90 7.86 -20.86
CA TYR A 179 -20.83 8.68 -21.47
C TYR A 179 -20.14 7.98 -22.64
N LYS A 180 -19.93 6.66 -22.57
CA LYS A 180 -19.43 5.83 -23.68
C LYS A 180 -20.29 5.88 -24.94
N THR A 181 -21.57 6.23 -24.84
CA THR A 181 -22.45 6.40 -26.01
C THR A 181 -22.34 7.79 -26.64
N LEU A 182 -21.76 8.76 -25.93
CA LEU A 182 -21.66 10.15 -26.36
C LEU A 182 -20.29 10.48 -26.97
N LEU A 183 -19.22 9.86 -26.48
CA LEU A 183 -17.86 10.03 -26.99
C LEU A 183 -17.04 8.75 -26.84
N ASP A 184 -15.95 8.67 -27.59
CA ASP A 184 -14.88 7.71 -27.35
C ASP A 184 -14.16 8.11 -26.05
N VAL A 185 -14.30 7.29 -25.01
CA VAL A 185 -13.87 7.66 -23.64
C VAL A 185 -12.44 7.25 -23.37
N GLU A 186 -11.85 6.39 -24.19
CA GLU A 186 -10.59 5.70 -23.96
C GLU A 186 -9.44 6.65 -23.61
N GLU A 187 -9.37 7.80 -24.28
CA GLU A 187 -8.36 8.85 -24.05
C GLU A 187 -8.57 9.66 -22.76
N TYR A 188 -9.78 9.65 -22.22
CA TYR A 188 -10.20 10.48 -21.07
C TYR A 188 -10.32 9.71 -19.77
N LEU A 189 -9.95 8.42 -19.76
CA LEU A 189 -9.98 7.57 -18.57
C LEU A 189 -8.75 7.80 -17.70
N ILE A 190 -8.66 9.02 -17.19
CA ILE A 190 -7.63 9.52 -16.31
C ILE A 190 -8.08 9.28 -14.86
N ASP A 191 -7.24 8.66 -14.03
CA ASP A 191 -7.43 8.63 -12.58
C ASP A 191 -6.61 9.76 -11.95
N HIS A 192 -7.28 10.78 -11.43
CA HIS A 192 -6.64 11.94 -10.81
C HIS A 192 -6.00 11.64 -9.45
N GLU A 193 -6.27 10.47 -8.88
CA GLU A 193 -5.72 10.00 -7.60
C GLU A 193 -4.84 8.74 -7.80
N GLU A 194 -4.42 8.46 -9.04
CA GLU A 194 -3.56 7.32 -9.38
C GLU A 194 -2.28 7.34 -8.54
N GLN A 195 -1.94 6.20 -7.92
CA GLN A 195 -0.67 6.06 -7.22
C GLN A 195 0.47 5.73 -8.21
N PRO A 196 1.71 6.18 -7.94
CA PRO A 196 2.83 5.98 -8.88
C PRO A 196 3.07 4.53 -9.31
N TYR A 197 2.87 3.57 -8.40
CA TYR A 197 3.11 2.15 -8.68
C TYR A 197 2.04 1.52 -9.58
N GLU A 198 0.85 2.11 -9.71
CA GLU A 198 -0.29 1.49 -10.42
C GLU A 198 -0.03 1.37 -11.92
N SER A 199 0.37 2.47 -12.56
CA SER A 199 0.68 2.49 -13.99
C SER A 199 1.89 1.62 -14.33
N VAL A 200 2.91 1.61 -13.47
CA VAL A 200 4.11 0.77 -13.61
C VAL A 200 3.76 -0.71 -13.45
N PHE A 201 2.90 -1.05 -12.49
CA PHE A 201 2.36 -2.41 -12.30
C PHE A 201 1.61 -2.88 -13.55
N LEU A 202 0.66 -2.09 -14.05
CA LEU A 202 -0.12 -2.42 -15.24
C LEU A 202 0.78 -2.62 -16.48
N LYS A 203 1.78 -1.76 -16.64
CA LYS A 203 2.79 -1.89 -17.70
C LYS A 203 3.59 -3.18 -17.57
N SER A 204 4.02 -3.53 -16.36
CA SER A 204 4.72 -4.79 -16.10
C SER A 204 3.87 -6.01 -16.47
N VAL A 205 2.62 -6.06 -16.04
CA VAL A 205 1.68 -7.14 -16.38
C VAL A 205 1.45 -7.24 -17.89
N THR A 206 1.36 -6.10 -18.59
CA THR A 206 1.21 -6.07 -20.05
C THR A 206 2.44 -6.65 -20.74
N LEU A 207 3.64 -6.28 -20.30
CA LEU A 207 4.92 -6.80 -20.83
C LEU A 207 5.07 -8.30 -20.58
N TYR A 208 4.71 -8.78 -19.38
CA TYR A 208 4.68 -10.20 -19.05
C TYR A 208 3.82 -10.99 -20.05
N ASN A 209 2.59 -10.51 -20.27
CA ASN A 209 1.64 -11.14 -21.18
C ASN A 209 2.05 -11.09 -22.66
N SER A 210 2.93 -10.16 -23.04
CA SER A 210 3.55 -10.12 -24.38
C SER A 210 4.82 -10.96 -24.51
N GLY A 211 5.30 -11.56 -23.41
CA GLY A 211 6.52 -12.38 -23.37
C GLY A 211 7.82 -11.59 -23.18
N ASP A 212 7.76 -10.28 -22.95
CA ASP A 212 8.94 -9.49 -22.57
C ASP A 212 9.17 -9.59 -21.04
N PHE A 213 9.67 -10.75 -20.63
CA PHE A 213 9.92 -11.07 -19.22
C PHE A 213 10.99 -10.16 -18.60
N SER A 214 11.96 -9.68 -19.37
CA SER A 214 13.03 -8.80 -18.88
C SER A 214 12.49 -7.43 -18.52
N SER A 215 11.74 -6.79 -19.43
CA SER A 215 11.12 -5.50 -19.13
C SER A 215 10.03 -5.66 -18.07
N SER A 216 9.26 -6.76 -18.10
CA SER A 216 8.27 -7.10 -17.05
C SER A 216 8.92 -7.10 -15.66
N ALA A 217 9.99 -7.89 -15.47
CA ALA A 217 10.69 -7.98 -14.19
C ALA A 217 11.17 -6.61 -13.72
N ARG A 218 11.82 -5.83 -14.59
CA ARG A 218 12.31 -4.48 -14.24
C ARG A 218 11.18 -3.55 -13.78
N ASN A 219 10.07 -3.49 -14.51
CA ASN A 219 8.94 -2.64 -14.12
C ASN A 219 8.26 -3.18 -12.85
N MET A 220 8.21 -4.50 -12.64
CA MET A 220 7.59 -5.05 -11.42
C MET A 220 8.44 -4.77 -10.17
N GLU A 221 9.77 -4.84 -10.27
CA GLU A 221 10.68 -4.43 -9.19
C GLU A 221 10.49 -2.95 -8.82
N GLU A 222 10.32 -2.11 -9.84
CA GLU A 222 10.03 -0.68 -9.67
C GLU A 222 8.67 -0.47 -9.00
N ALA A 223 7.61 -1.12 -9.49
CA ALA A 223 6.27 -1.03 -8.91
C ALA A 223 6.26 -1.48 -7.44
N LEU A 224 6.94 -2.57 -7.12
CA LEU A 224 7.07 -3.09 -5.76
C LEU A 224 7.82 -2.11 -4.84
N THR A 225 8.89 -1.51 -5.33
CA THR A 225 9.66 -0.48 -4.60
C THR A 225 8.80 0.74 -4.32
N GLN A 226 8.09 1.25 -5.33
CA GLN A 226 7.20 2.39 -5.21
C GLN A 226 6.03 2.08 -4.26
N TYR A 227 5.41 0.90 -4.36
CA TYR A 227 4.34 0.45 -3.47
C TYR A 227 4.78 0.50 -2.01
N PHE A 228 5.93 -0.09 -1.66
CA PHE A 228 6.39 -0.09 -0.26
C PHE A 228 6.71 1.31 0.27
N GLU A 229 7.17 2.24 -0.58
CA GLU A 229 7.34 3.63 -0.16
C GLU A 229 6.01 4.36 0.06
N ILE A 230 5.01 4.14 -0.79
CA ILE A 230 3.66 4.69 -0.59
C ILE A 230 2.99 4.06 0.64
N TYR A 231 3.17 2.76 0.87
CA TYR A 231 2.70 2.08 2.08
C TYR A 231 3.30 2.69 3.35
N LYS A 232 4.62 2.96 3.37
CA LYS A 232 5.26 3.66 4.50
C LYS A 232 4.70 5.06 4.71
N SER A 233 4.40 5.78 3.63
CA SER A 233 3.74 7.09 3.71
C SER A 233 2.33 7.00 4.29
N CYS A 234 1.52 6.02 3.86
CA CYS A 234 0.19 5.78 4.43
C CYS A 234 0.28 5.53 5.95
N VAL A 235 1.16 4.61 6.38
CA VAL A 235 1.35 4.29 7.79
C VAL A 235 1.80 5.51 8.60
N ALA A 236 2.65 6.37 8.03
CA ALA A 236 3.08 7.60 8.69
C ALA A 236 1.94 8.63 8.79
N GLY A 237 1.09 8.74 7.77
CA GLY A 237 -0.06 9.64 7.74
C GLY A 237 -1.15 9.31 8.76
N CYS A 238 -1.23 8.08 9.25
CA CYS A 238 -2.23 7.65 10.25
C CYS A 238 -2.08 8.27 11.65
N GLU A 239 -0.99 9.00 11.91
CA GLU A 239 -0.75 9.70 13.19
C GLU A 239 -1.33 11.13 13.21
N GLY A 240 -2.29 11.39 12.32
CA GLY A 240 -3.02 12.64 12.21
C GLY A 240 -3.71 13.06 13.50
N SER A 241 -3.98 14.36 13.62
CA SER A 241 -4.58 14.93 14.84
C SER A 241 -6.09 14.72 14.85
N TYR A 242 -6.58 13.66 15.47
CA TYR A 242 -8.00 13.53 15.76
C TYR A 242 -8.47 14.68 16.66
N GLU A 243 -9.66 15.22 16.36
CA GLU A 243 -10.32 16.16 17.27
C GLU A 243 -10.68 15.40 18.57
N ILE A 244 -9.93 15.65 19.65
CA ILE A 244 -10.25 15.09 20.95
C ILE A 244 -11.36 15.95 21.55
N LEU A 245 -12.60 15.53 21.30
CA LEU A 245 -13.81 16.27 21.67
C LEU A 245 -14.04 16.31 23.19
N GLU A 246 -13.67 15.25 23.91
CA GLU A 246 -13.81 15.16 25.37
C GLU A 246 -12.67 14.33 25.98
N PHE A 247 -11.99 14.87 27.00
CA PHE A 247 -11.10 14.08 27.86
C PHE A 247 -11.86 13.71 29.13
N LYS A 248 -12.27 12.44 29.25
CA LYS A 248 -12.87 11.92 30.50
C LYS A 248 -11.79 11.33 31.39
N ASP A 249 -11.15 10.26 30.90
CA ASP A 249 -10.11 9.50 31.62
C ASP A 249 -8.85 9.32 30.75
N PHE A 250 -7.65 9.49 31.34
CA PHE A 250 -6.38 9.48 30.60
C PHE A 250 -6.12 8.18 29.82
N TYR A 251 -6.14 7.03 30.50
CA TYR A 251 -5.81 5.74 29.87
C TYR A 251 -6.85 5.28 28.84
N PRO A 252 -8.17 5.36 29.11
CA PRO A 252 -9.20 5.07 28.11
C PRO A 252 -9.07 5.96 26.87
N THR A 253 -8.93 7.28 27.04
CA THR A 253 -8.77 8.21 25.90
C THR A 253 -7.52 7.88 25.08
N LEU A 254 -6.40 7.57 25.73
CA LEU A 254 -5.17 7.16 25.05
C LEU A 254 -5.35 5.85 24.28
N ALA A 255 -6.05 4.88 24.85
CA ALA A 255 -6.30 3.60 24.23
C ALA A 255 -7.21 3.72 23.01
N ASP A 256 -8.27 4.54 23.08
CA ASP A 256 -9.15 4.83 21.94
C ASP A 256 -8.38 5.48 20.79
N LEU A 257 -7.59 6.53 21.10
CA LEU A 257 -6.75 7.21 20.10
C LEU A 257 -5.75 6.27 19.44
N TYR A 258 -5.12 5.38 20.22
CA TYR A 258 -4.15 4.44 19.69
C TYR A 258 -4.81 3.35 18.85
N THR A 259 -6.01 2.91 19.23
CA THR A 259 -6.84 1.97 18.47
C THR A 259 -7.16 2.55 17.10
N ASP A 260 -7.55 3.83 17.03
CA ASP A 260 -7.84 4.52 15.77
C ASP A 260 -6.61 4.64 14.86
N VAL A 261 -5.46 4.99 15.43
CA VAL A 261 -4.19 5.04 14.68
C VAL A 261 -3.82 3.66 14.13
N LEU A 262 -3.97 2.60 14.94
CA LEU A 262 -3.67 1.23 14.51
C LEU A 262 -4.63 0.74 13.43
N ASP A 263 -5.92 1.02 13.58
CA ASP A 263 -6.95 0.67 12.61
C ASP A 263 -6.68 1.34 11.24
N CYS A 264 -6.28 2.60 11.23
CA CYS A 264 -5.79 3.27 10.01
C CYS A 264 -4.56 2.57 9.41
N LYS A 265 -3.52 2.29 10.23
CA LYS A 265 -2.26 1.68 9.77
C LYS A 265 -2.45 0.29 9.17
N VAL A 266 -3.37 -0.48 9.75
CA VAL A 266 -3.73 -1.83 9.30
C VAL A 266 -4.47 -1.78 7.95
N ARG A 267 -5.36 -0.81 7.76
CA ARG A 267 -6.12 -0.62 6.51
C ARG A 267 -5.30 -0.06 5.34
N CYS A 268 -4.03 0.27 5.53
CA CYS A 268 -3.19 0.85 4.46
C CYS A 268 -3.04 -0.07 3.23
N GLU A 269 -2.90 -1.38 3.40
CA GLU A 269 -2.77 -2.31 2.26
C GLU A 269 -4.07 -2.39 1.45
N GLU A 270 -5.21 -2.53 2.14
CA GLU A 270 -6.54 -2.49 1.53
C GLU A 270 -6.76 -1.15 0.79
N ASN A 271 -6.41 -0.03 1.43
CA ASN A 271 -6.60 1.29 0.86
C ASN A 271 -5.76 1.57 -0.39
N LEU A 272 -4.59 0.93 -0.49
CA LEU A 272 -3.65 1.01 -1.60
C LEU A 272 -3.81 -0.14 -2.60
N THR A 273 -4.85 -0.98 -2.47
CA THR A 273 -5.09 -2.02 -3.47
C THR A 273 -5.72 -1.39 -4.71
N PRO A 274 -5.10 -1.49 -5.90
CA PRO A 274 -5.63 -0.87 -7.10
C PRO A 274 -6.83 -1.64 -7.66
N SER A 275 -7.72 -0.91 -8.34
CA SER A 275 -8.79 -1.47 -9.14
C SER A 275 -8.41 -1.49 -10.63
N VAL A 276 -8.42 -2.68 -11.23
CA VAL A 276 -8.08 -2.91 -12.63
C VAL A 276 -9.28 -3.49 -13.35
N GLY A 277 -9.77 -2.79 -14.37
CA GLY A 277 -10.94 -3.23 -15.12
C GLY A 277 -12.23 -3.30 -14.30
N GLY A 278 -12.32 -2.59 -13.18
CA GLY A 278 -13.48 -2.61 -12.28
C GLY A 278 -13.41 -3.65 -11.16
N PHE A 279 -12.25 -4.28 -10.93
CA PHE A 279 -12.07 -5.25 -9.86
C PHE A 279 -10.80 -4.94 -9.08
N PHE A 280 -10.86 -5.06 -7.75
CA PHE A 280 -9.66 -4.96 -6.93
C PHE A 280 -8.73 -6.14 -7.19
N VAL A 281 -7.43 -5.86 -7.25
CA VAL A 281 -6.42 -6.92 -7.39
C VAL A 281 -6.27 -7.64 -6.06
N GLU A 282 -6.74 -8.88 -5.99
CA GLU A 282 -6.61 -9.70 -4.79
C GLU A 282 -5.14 -9.97 -4.45
N LYS A 283 -4.83 -9.97 -3.15
CA LYS A 283 -3.49 -10.26 -2.60
C LYS A 283 -2.40 -9.49 -3.37
N PHE A 284 -2.58 -8.17 -3.49
CA PHE A 284 -1.83 -7.34 -4.43
C PHE A 284 -0.30 -7.51 -4.35
N VAL A 285 0.26 -7.54 -3.14
CA VAL A 285 1.71 -7.74 -2.95
C VAL A 285 2.16 -9.14 -3.37
N ALA A 286 1.37 -10.17 -3.04
CA ALA A 286 1.62 -11.54 -3.50
C ALA A 286 1.60 -11.60 -5.03
N THR A 287 0.61 -10.95 -5.67
CA THR A 287 0.49 -10.87 -7.13
C THR A 287 1.75 -10.27 -7.78
N MET A 288 2.33 -9.20 -7.20
CA MET A 288 3.60 -8.65 -7.70
C MET A 288 4.75 -9.67 -7.62
N TYR A 289 4.87 -10.40 -6.50
CA TYR A 289 5.88 -11.46 -6.36
C TYR A 289 5.67 -12.64 -7.30
N HIS A 290 4.42 -12.99 -7.60
CA HIS A 290 4.09 -14.00 -8.59
C HIS A 290 4.64 -13.61 -9.98
N TYR A 291 4.34 -12.41 -10.46
CA TYR A 291 4.86 -11.92 -11.74
C TYR A 291 6.40 -11.84 -11.75
N LEU A 292 7.03 -11.42 -10.66
CA LEU A 292 8.50 -11.42 -10.55
C LEU A 292 9.08 -12.83 -10.62
N GLN A 293 8.56 -13.76 -9.82
CA GLN A 293 9.03 -15.14 -9.76
C GLN A 293 9.00 -15.80 -11.14
N PHE A 294 7.88 -15.68 -11.86
CA PHE A 294 7.78 -16.26 -13.19
C PHE A 294 8.63 -15.52 -14.22
N SER A 295 8.69 -14.19 -14.17
CA SER A 295 9.55 -13.42 -15.08
C SER A 295 11.03 -13.83 -14.95
N TYR A 296 11.53 -13.93 -13.73
CA TYR A 296 12.91 -14.38 -13.46
C TYR A 296 13.15 -15.83 -13.88
N TYR A 297 12.18 -16.71 -13.61
CA TYR A 297 12.25 -18.10 -14.07
C TYR A 297 12.37 -18.21 -15.59
N LYS A 298 11.56 -17.49 -16.35
CA LYS A 298 11.60 -17.50 -17.84
C LYS A 298 12.91 -16.90 -18.39
N LEU A 299 13.61 -16.09 -17.60
CA LEU A 299 14.93 -15.56 -17.91
C LEU A 299 16.08 -16.48 -17.45
N ASN A 300 15.77 -17.64 -16.87
CA ASN A 300 16.72 -18.56 -16.25
C ASN A 300 17.52 -17.91 -15.09
N ASP A 301 16.93 -16.91 -14.44
CA ASP A 301 17.52 -16.20 -13.29
C ASP A 301 16.88 -16.70 -12.00
N VAL A 302 17.23 -17.93 -11.62
CA VAL A 302 16.53 -18.60 -10.52
C VAL A 302 16.96 -18.04 -9.17
N LYS A 303 18.18 -17.51 -9.08
CA LYS A 303 18.66 -16.83 -7.87
C LYS A 303 17.74 -15.67 -7.45
N ASN A 304 17.09 -15.01 -8.41
CA ASN A 304 16.07 -14.00 -8.11
C ASN A 304 14.65 -14.59 -8.02
N ALA A 305 14.36 -15.67 -8.75
CA ALA A 305 13.04 -16.32 -8.73
C ALA A 305 12.71 -16.99 -7.39
N ALA A 306 13.64 -17.75 -6.80
CA ALA A 306 13.42 -18.50 -5.57
C ALA A 306 13.10 -17.59 -4.36
N PRO A 307 13.82 -16.48 -4.11
CA PRO A 307 13.44 -15.52 -3.08
C PRO A 307 12.09 -14.84 -3.33
N CYS A 308 11.68 -14.63 -4.59
CA CYS A 308 10.34 -14.12 -4.93
C CYS A 308 9.25 -15.12 -4.56
N ALA A 309 9.46 -16.41 -4.85
CA ALA A 309 8.55 -17.48 -4.44
C ALA A 309 8.42 -17.55 -2.91
N ALA A 310 9.55 -17.49 -2.19
CA ALA A 310 9.54 -17.46 -0.72
C ALA A 310 8.83 -16.21 -0.18
N SER A 311 9.02 -15.05 -0.82
CA SER A 311 8.33 -13.80 -0.48
C SER A 311 6.83 -13.89 -0.69
N TYR A 312 6.38 -14.49 -1.79
CA TYR A 312 4.96 -14.76 -2.04
C TYR A 312 4.32 -15.57 -0.91
N MET A 313 5.00 -16.63 -0.46
CA MET A 313 4.47 -17.53 0.59
C MET A 313 4.21 -16.82 1.93
N LEU A 314 4.82 -15.65 2.18
CA LEU A 314 4.51 -14.84 3.36
C LEU A 314 3.12 -14.19 3.29
N PHE A 315 2.64 -13.88 2.08
CA PHE A 315 1.36 -13.19 1.86
C PHE A 315 0.22 -14.18 1.58
N ASP A 316 0.53 -15.33 0.96
CA ASP A 316 -0.45 -16.37 0.65
C ASP A 316 0.09 -17.78 0.92
N PRO A 317 0.24 -18.18 2.19
CA PRO A 317 0.81 -19.47 2.55
C PRO A 317 -0.07 -20.67 2.14
N LYS A 318 -1.34 -20.43 1.82
CA LYS A 318 -2.33 -21.45 1.46
C LYS A 318 -2.28 -21.83 -0.03
N ASP A 319 -1.63 -21.03 -0.87
CA ASP A 319 -1.45 -21.34 -2.29
C ASP A 319 -0.58 -22.60 -2.47
N GLN A 320 -1.18 -23.65 -3.02
CA GLN A 320 -0.51 -24.91 -3.29
C GLN A 320 0.43 -24.82 -4.50
N VAL A 321 0.11 -24.00 -5.49
CA VAL A 321 0.91 -23.87 -6.71
C VAL A 321 2.24 -23.22 -6.37
N MET A 322 2.21 -22.09 -5.65
CA MET A 322 3.46 -21.45 -5.24
C MET A 322 4.26 -22.33 -4.26
N ARG A 323 3.60 -23.08 -3.37
CA ARG A 323 4.28 -24.04 -2.49
C ARG A 323 5.03 -25.11 -3.28
N GLN A 324 4.41 -25.63 -4.34
CA GLN A 324 5.05 -26.57 -5.26
C GLN A 324 6.24 -25.92 -6.00
N ASN A 325 6.12 -24.66 -6.41
CA ASN A 325 7.22 -23.92 -7.05
C ASN A 325 8.43 -23.78 -6.11
N VAL A 326 8.21 -23.47 -4.83
CA VAL A 326 9.30 -23.42 -3.83
C VAL A 326 9.95 -24.80 -3.66
N GLN A 327 9.16 -25.87 -3.61
CA GLN A 327 9.68 -27.24 -3.54
C GLN A 327 10.47 -27.61 -4.80
N TYR A 328 10.00 -27.21 -5.97
CA TYR A 328 10.69 -27.41 -7.25
C TYR A 328 12.08 -26.75 -7.23
N TYR A 329 12.18 -25.48 -6.79
CA TYR A 329 13.47 -24.80 -6.65
C TYR A 329 14.39 -25.48 -5.64
N ARG A 330 13.84 -25.96 -4.51
CA ARG A 330 14.62 -26.71 -3.51
C ARG A 330 15.14 -28.03 -4.06
N PHE A 331 14.34 -28.74 -4.84
CA PHE A 331 14.72 -30.02 -5.43
C PHE A 331 15.88 -29.85 -6.43
N TYR A 332 15.81 -28.83 -7.29
CA TYR A 332 16.85 -28.56 -8.29
C TYR A 332 17.98 -27.63 -7.80
N ARG A 333 18.11 -27.41 -6.48
CA ARG A 333 19.05 -26.44 -5.90
C ARG A 333 20.50 -26.65 -6.33
N GLU A 334 20.96 -27.90 -6.38
CA GLU A 334 22.34 -28.24 -6.75
C GLU A 334 22.61 -27.95 -8.23
N GLN A 335 21.66 -28.31 -9.10
CA GLN A 335 21.75 -28.05 -10.53
C GLN A 335 21.79 -26.55 -10.83
N TRP A 336 21.07 -25.75 -10.02
CA TRP A 336 20.88 -24.32 -10.25
C TRP A 336 21.80 -23.44 -9.38
N GLY A 337 22.68 -24.05 -8.58
CA GLY A 337 23.62 -23.35 -7.71
C GLY A 337 22.92 -22.46 -6.66
N LEU A 338 21.79 -22.94 -6.14
CA LEU A 338 21.02 -22.27 -5.09
C LEU A 338 21.50 -22.71 -3.71
N GLU A 339 21.59 -21.76 -2.80
CA GLU A 339 21.93 -21.95 -1.39
C GLU A 339 20.69 -21.87 -0.50
N GLU A 340 20.79 -22.26 0.78
CA GLU A 340 19.66 -22.16 1.71
C GLU A 340 19.17 -20.71 1.90
N SER A 341 20.09 -19.75 1.74
CA SER A 341 19.81 -18.30 1.76
C SER A 341 18.89 -17.85 0.62
N ASP A 342 18.92 -18.51 -0.54
CA ASP A 342 18.07 -18.19 -1.71
C ASP A 342 16.61 -18.61 -1.50
N PHE A 343 16.32 -19.42 -0.48
CA PHE A 343 14.95 -19.79 -0.09
C PHE A 343 14.39 -18.91 1.01
N GLN A 344 15.10 -17.85 1.39
CA GLN A 344 14.61 -16.87 2.34
C GLN A 344 13.79 -15.79 1.62
N PRO A 345 12.65 -15.38 2.19
CA PRO A 345 11.91 -14.23 1.67
C PRO A 345 12.79 -12.98 1.65
N ARG A 346 12.51 -12.06 0.72
CA ARG A 346 13.27 -10.81 0.62
C ARG A 346 13.13 -9.99 1.91
N PRO A 347 14.18 -9.27 2.36
CA PRO A 347 14.16 -8.55 3.63
C PRO A 347 13.02 -7.53 3.75
N VAL A 348 12.66 -6.87 2.64
CA VAL A 348 11.55 -5.91 2.61
C VAL A 348 10.21 -6.59 2.90
N SER A 349 9.96 -7.77 2.33
CA SER A 349 8.74 -8.56 2.56
C SER A 349 8.66 -9.04 4.00
N ARG A 350 9.77 -9.59 4.55
CA ARG A 350 9.85 -10.01 5.95
C ARG A 350 9.54 -8.87 6.90
N THR A 351 10.20 -7.73 6.69
CA THR A 351 10.00 -6.54 7.51
C THR A 351 8.56 -6.05 7.44
N HIS A 352 7.98 -6.02 6.24
CA HIS A 352 6.61 -5.57 6.02
C HIS A 352 5.60 -6.48 6.74
N VAL A 353 5.63 -7.79 6.49
CA VAL A 353 4.71 -8.76 7.10
C VAL A 353 4.88 -8.78 8.62
N CYS A 354 6.11 -8.71 9.13
CA CYS A 354 6.37 -8.67 10.57
C CYS A 354 5.81 -7.40 11.24
N CYS A 355 5.98 -6.24 10.59
CA CYS A 355 5.41 -4.99 11.09
C CYS A 355 3.88 -4.97 11.01
N LEU A 356 3.30 -5.58 9.97
CA LEU A 356 1.86 -5.66 9.80
C LEU A 356 1.24 -6.61 10.83
N SER A 357 1.79 -7.81 11.01
CA SER A 357 1.30 -8.79 11.99
C SER A 357 1.36 -8.26 13.41
N ALA A 358 2.45 -7.58 13.79
CA ALA A 358 2.57 -6.95 15.10
C ALA A 358 1.48 -5.88 15.35
N ARG A 359 1.13 -5.08 14.33
CA ARG A 359 0.06 -4.07 14.45
C ARG A 359 -1.32 -4.72 14.57
N PHE A 360 -1.59 -5.73 13.77
CA PHE A 360 -2.84 -6.50 13.86
C PHE A 360 -3.01 -7.14 15.22
N GLN A 361 -1.96 -7.76 15.77
CA GLN A 361 -2.00 -8.38 17.09
C GLN A 361 -2.37 -7.36 18.17
N VAL A 362 -1.68 -6.22 18.21
CA VAL A 362 -1.95 -5.18 19.21
C VAL A 362 -3.36 -4.60 19.04
N LEU A 363 -3.82 -4.41 17.79
CA LEU A 363 -5.18 -3.95 17.52
C LEU A 363 -6.24 -4.96 17.98
N ALA A 364 -6.01 -6.25 17.76
CA ALA A 364 -6.89 -7.32 18.22
C ALA A 364 -6.95 -7.34 19.75
N ASP A 365 -5.80 -7.26 20.42
CA ASP A 365 -5.71 -7.22 21.88
C ASP A 365 -6.48 -6.02 22.46
N LEU A 366 -6.31 -4.82 21.88
CA LEU A 366 -7.04 -3.61 22.30
C LEU A 366 -8.54 -3.76 22.12
N ASN A 367 -8.99 -4.29 20.97
CA ASN A 367 -10.41 -4.52 20.73
C ASN A 367 -11.02 -5.54 21.69
N VAL A 368 -10.27 -6.56 22.11
CA VAL A 368 -10.74 -7.56 23.09
C VAL A 368 -10.77 -6.98 24.51
N ILE A 369 -9.73 -6.24 24.91
CA ILE A 369 -9.60 -5.68 26.27
C ILE A 369 -10.60 -4.54 26.50
N LEU A 370 -10.86 -3.72 25.47
CA LEU A 370 -11.69 -2.52 25.57
C LEU A 370 -13.14 -2.75 25.12
N ALA A 371 -13.47 -3.90 24.52
CA ALA A 371 -14.84 -4.17 24.12
C ALA A 371 -15.76 -4.27 25.36
N PRO A 372 -16.86 -3.51 25.41
CA PRO A 372 -17.95 -3.87 26.32
C PRO A 372 -18.44 -5.27 25.89
N THR A 373 -18.65 -6.15 26.87
CA THR A 373 -18.87 -7.61 26.76
C THR A 373 -19.97 -8.08 25.79
N VAL A 374 -20.65 -7.19 25.07
CA VAL A 374 -21.83 -7.46 24.22
C VAL A 374 -21.58 -7.18 22.72
N VAL A 375 -20.53 -6.43 22.32
CA VAL A 375 -20.34 -5.98 20.92
C VAL A 375 -19.37 -6.88 20.10
N ALA A 376 -18.76 -7.89 20.74
CA ALA A 376 -17.68 -8.67 20.15
C ALA A 376 -18.06 -9.51 18.90
N LEU A 377 -19.35 -9.77 18.64
CA LEU A 377 -19.77 -10.70 17.58
C LEU A 377 -19.97 -10.10 16.18
N ASP A 378 -20.28 -8.80 16.05
CA ASP A 378 -20.65 -8.22 14.75
C ASP A 378 -19.47 -7.60 13.97
N ARG A 379 -18.43 -7.12 14.66
CA ARG A 379 -17.24 -6.52 14.00
C ARG A 379 -16.25 -7.56 13.45
N TRP A 380 -16.36 -8.82 13.89
CA TRP A 380 -15.42 -9.90 13.56
C TRP A 380 -15.76 -10.68 12.28
N ARG A 381 -16.99 -10.60 11.74
CA ARG A 381 -17.40 -11.37 10.55
C ARG A 381 -16.76 -10.95 9.22
N GLY A 382 -15.97 -9.86 9.19
CA GLY A 382 -15.38 -9.31 7.96
C GLY A 382 -13.87 -9.55 7.77
N GLN A 383 -13.16 -10.17 8.72
CA GLN A 383 -11.68 -10.23 8.73
C GLN A 383 -11.10 -11.65 8.87
N GLU A 384 -11.81 -12.69 8.39
CA GLU A 384 -11.37 -14.10 8.50
C GLU A 384 -10.09 -14.47 7.71
N LEU A 385 -9.40 -13.53 7.06
CA LEU A 385 -8.24 -13.84 6.20
C LEU A 385 -6.85 -13.65 6.83
N LEU A 386 -6.72 -13.12 8.05
CA LEU A 386 -5.40 -12.95 8.69
C LEU A 386 -5.23 -13.63 10.07
N ALA A 387 -6.31 -14.14 10.67
CA ALA A 387 -6.27 -14.75 12.00
C ALA A 387 -6.18 -16.29 11.98
N THR A 388 -5.36 -16.89 11.10
CA THR A 388 -5.05 -18.34 11.18
C THR A 388 -3.66 -18.66 11.75
N LEU A 389 -3.13 -17.81 12.64
CA LEU A 389 -2.01 -18.16 13.52
C LEU A 389 -2.26 -17.54 14.90
N PHE A 390 -2.24 -18.39 15.93
CA PHE A 390 -2.35 -18.11 17.37
C PHE A 390 -3.76 -17.92 17.98
N CYS A 391 -4.48 -19.04 18.10
CA CYS A 391 -5.25 -19.34 19.29
C CYS A 391 -4.96 -20.80 19.69
N PHE A 392 -4.00 -21.03 20.58
CA PHE A 392 -4.04 -22.21 21.43
C PHE A 392 -4.46 -21.76 22.82
N SER A 393 -5.70 -22.13 23.14
CA SER A 393 -6.19 -22.24 24.51
C SER A 393 -5.41 -23.36 25.21
N THR A 394 -4.64 -23.00 26.23
CA THR A 394 -4.48 -23.88 27.38
C THR A 394 -4.86 -23.08 28.62
N THR A 395 -5.90 -23.57 29.27
CA THR A 395 -6.48 -23.11 30.53
C THR A 395 -5.43 -22.90 31.63
N ALA A 396 -5.63 -21.85 32.42
CA ALA A 396 -5.06 -21.59 33.76
C ALA A 396 -3.53 -21.40 33.85
N ASP A 397 -3.06 -20.15 33.91
CA ASP A 397 -2.59 -19.52 35.15
C ASP A 397 -1.97 -18.15 34.87
N VAL A 398 -2.17 -17.25 35.84
CA VAL A 398 -1.72 -15.86 35.86
C VAL A 398 -0.20 -15.78 36.09
N ALA A 399 0.43 -14.85 35.38
CA ALA A 399 1.75 -14.24 35.62
C ALA A 399 3.02 -15.08 35.35
N VAL A 400 3.94 -14.54 34.53
CA VAL A 400 5.20 -13.91 34.97
C VAL A 400 5.96 -13.38 33.74
N CYS A 401 6.25 -12.07 33.74
CA CYS A 401 7.20 -11.45 32.82
C CYS A 401 8.66 -11.77 33.22
N PHE A 402 9.49 -11.99 32.21
CA PHE A 402 10.92 -12.34 32.20
C PHE A 402 11.82 -11.94 33.38
N SER A 403 12.61 -12.92 33.86
CA SER A 403 14.02 -12.71 34.25
C SER A 403 14.79 -14.05 34.34
N GLY A 404 15.94 -14.17 33.68
CA GLY A 404 16.98 -15.14 34.05
C GLY A 404 17.62 -15.93 32.90
N GLY A 405 18.96 -15.86 32.78
CA GLY A 405 19.80 -16.57 31.82
C GLY A 405 20.01 -18.08 32.10
N PRO A 406 21.08 -18.69 31.55
CA PRO A 406 20.96 -19.82 30.63
C PRO A 406 21.00 -21.19 31.32
N ARG A 407 20.22 -22.15 30.81
CA ARG A 407 20.52 -23.58 30.96
C ARG A 407 20.31 -24.33 29.66
N VAL A 408 21.34 -25.11 29.33
CA VAL A 408 21.45 -26.07 28.24
C VAL A 408 20.45 -27.21 28.45
N PHE A 409 19.64 -27.54 27.44
CA PHE A 409 19.18 -28.91 27.18
C PHE A 409 18.90 -29.10 25.69
N GLN A 410 19.22 -30.29 25.22
CA GLN A 410 19.39 -30.71 23.82
C GLN A 410 18.19 -31.56 23.37
N ARG A 411 17.76 -31.40 22.10
CA ARG A 411 16.84 -32.24 21.28
C ARG A 411 15.34 -32.23 21.64
N ASP A 412 14.37 -32.23 20.70
CA ASP A 412 14.32 -32.80 19.34
C ASP A 412 13.58 -31.93 18.29
N HIS A 413 13.94 -32.15 17.03
CA HIS A 413 13.37 -31.57 15.81
C HIS A 413 11.95 -32.08 15.51
N GLN A 414 10.98 -31.18 15.30
CA GLN A 414 10.14 -31.07 14.09
C GLN A 414 9.02 -30.03 14.27
N ALA A 415 8.85 -29.19 13.24
CA ALA A 415 7.76 -28.23 13.04
C ALA A 415 7.77 -26.91 13.86
N GLU A 416 8.75 -26.04 13.60
CA GLU A 416 8.65 -24.60 13.89
C GLU A 416 9.20 -23.82 12.69
N GLY A 417 8.31 -23.38 11.78
CA GLY A 417 8.68 -22.62 10.58
C GLY A 417 8.31 -21.13 10.63
N ASP A 418 7.21 -20.77 11.30
CA ASP A 418 6.60 -19.45 11.11
C ASP A 418 6.84 -18.48 12.28
N ALA A 419 7.21 -18.99 13.47
CA ALA A 419 7.53 -18.15 14.63
C ALA A 419 8.93 -17.51 14.55
N GLY A 420 9.83 -18.05 13.71
CA GLY A 420 11.23 -17.62 13.61
C GLY A 420 11.46 -16.37 12.76
N VAL A 421 10.59 -16.09 11.79
CA VAL A 421 10.85 -15.06 10.74
C VAL A 421 10.94 -13.65 11.31
N CYS A 422 10.19 -13.35 12.38
CA CYS A 422 10.25 -12.05 13.06
C CYS A 422 11.37 -11.96 14.11
N ALA A 423 11.77 -13.08 14.70
CA ALA A 423 12.76 -13.11 15.79
C ALA A 423 14.19 -12.84 15.27
N GLU A 424 14.53 -13.31 14.06
CA GLU A 424 15.88 -13.17 13.47
C GLU A 424 16.29 -11.72 13.16
N LEU A 425 15.33 -10.83 12.86
CA LEU A 425 15.62 -9.41 12.57
C LEU A 425 16.20 -8.64 13.76
N SER A 426 16.06 -9.17 14.98
CA SER A 426 16.69 -8.59 16.18
C SER A 426 18.16 -8.99 16.36
N ALA A 427 18.61 -10.06 15.68
CA ALA A 427 19.95 -10.62 15.86
C ALA A 427 20.98 -10.14 14.80
N ASP A 428 20.54 -9.77 13.60
CA ASP A 428 21.40 -9.64 12.41
C ASP A 428 22.15 -8.29 12.26
N ARG A 429 22.40 -7.57 13.36
CA ARG A 429 23.20 -6.33 13.37
C ARG A 429 24.61 -6.53 13.94
N ARG A 430 25.26 -7.67 13.68
CA ARG A 430 26.69 -7.87 14.02
C ARG A 430 27.44 -8.70 12.97
N GLY A 431 27.89 -8.01 11.92
CA GLY A 431 29.24 -8.11 11.35
C GLY A 431 29.66 -9.35 10.54
N GLY A 432 30.40 -9.11 9.46
CA GLY A 432 31.42 -10.05 8.97
C GLY A 432 31.61 -10.11 7.45
N ARG A 433 32.77 -9.62 6.97
CA ARG A 433 33.26 -9.65 5.58
C ARG A 433 33.85 -11.01 5.19
N GLY A 434 33.88 -11.31 3.88
CA GLY A 434 34.85 -12.26 3.29
C GLY A 434 34.71 -12.44 1.76
N GLU A 435 35.72 -11.99 1.00
CA GLU A 435 36.01 -12.29 -0.43
C GLU A 435 36.39 -13.78 -0.60
N SER A 436 36.31 -14.49 -1.74
CA SER A 436 36.93 -14.25 -3.07
C SER A 436 36.66 -15.45 -4.04
N ARG A 437 36.64 -15.18 -5.37
CA ARG A 437 37.14 -15.97 -6.57
C ARG A 437 36.69 -17.44 -6.78
N GLY A 438 36.39 -17.98 -7.97
CA GLY A 438 36.46 -17.61 -9.39
C GLY A 438 36.37 -18.88 -10.29
N ASN A 439 36.11 -18.70 -11.60
CA ASN A 439 36.01 -19.67 -12.73
C ASN A 439 34.65 -20.39 -12.85
N GLY A 440 33.91 -20.45 -13.97
CA GLY A 440 34.18 -20.17 -15.39
C GLY A 440 33.90 -21.43 -16.22
N LEU A 441 32.81 -21.47 -17.03
CA LEU A 441 32.69 -22.11 -18.36
C LEU A 441 31.23 -22.07 -18.91
N LEU A 442 31.13 -22.23 -20.23
CA LEU A 442 30.12 -21.74 -21.20
C LEU A 442 29.01 -22.80 -21.57
N PRO A 443 28.01 -22.47 -22.42
CA PRO A 443 26.60 -22.84 -22.20
C PRO A 443 26.07 -23.96 -23.12
N VAL A 444 24.90 -24.50 -22.76
CA VAL A 444 24.08 -25.38 -23.63
C VAL A 444 22.73 -24.73 -23.92
N ARG A 445 22.40 -24.62 -25.21
CA ARG A 445 21.15 -24.03 -25.76
C ARG A 445 19.96 -24.98 -25.61
N ALA A 446 18.77 -24.41 -25.36
CA ALA A 446 17.47 -25.05 -25.57
C ALA A 446 16.57 -24.14 -26.46
N PRO A 447 15.56 -24.71 -27.16
CA PRO A 447 14.99 -24.13 -28.37
C PRO A 447 13.81 -23.16 -28.14
N ARG A 448 13.64 -22.25 -29.11
CA ARG A 448 12.54 -21.27 -29.20
C ARG A 448 11.28 -21.90 -29.80
N HIS A 449 10.12 -21.69 -29.18
CA HIS A 449 8.83 -21.72 -29.86
C HIS A 449 8.18 -20.33 -29.83
N ARG A 450 7.63 -19.95 -30.98
CA ARG A 450 7.11 -18.63 -31.34
C ARG A 450 5.61 -18.79 -31.55
N VAL A 451 4.78 -17.99 -30.89
CA VAL A 451 3.37 -17.81 -31.28
C VAL A 451 3.04 -16.32 -31.29
N ARG A 452 2.41 -15.89 -32.39
CA ARG A 452 1.95 -14.55 -32.74
C ARG A 452 0.45 -14.43 -32.46
N GLY A 453 -0.02 -13.22 -32.14
CA GLY A 453 -1.24 -12.65 -32.76
C GLY A 453 -2.42 -12.30 -31.83
N ASP A 454 -2.51 -11.01 -31.49
CA ASP A 454 -3.66 -10.08 -31.44
C ASP A 454 -5.02 -10.40 -30.78
N GLY A 455 -5.49 -9.41 -29.99
CA GLY A 455 -6.92 -9.10 -29.81
C GLY A 455 -7.36 -8.62 -28.40
N GLY A 456 -7.62 -7.32 -28.23
CA GLY A 456 -8.60 -6.75 -27.25
C GLY A 456 -8.16 -6.46 -25.80
N LEU A 457 -7.57 -5.30 -25.52
CA LEU A 457 -6.86 -4.97 -24.27
C LEU A 457 -7.70 -4.76 -22.98
N ARG A 458 -9.04 -4.74 -22.98
CA ARG A 458 -9.83 -4.44 -21.76
C ARG A 458 -10.46 -5.66 -21.06
N GLY A 459 -11.03 -6.59 -21.82
CA GLY A 459 -11.52 -7.87 -21.26
C GLY A 459 -10.41 -8.90 -21.02
N VAL A 460 -9.28 -8.73 -21.72
CA VAL A 460 -8.15 -9.63 -21.67
C VAL A 460 -7.24 -9.38 -20.47
N LEU A 461 -7.15 -8.14 -19.95
CA LEU A 461 -6.32 -7.89 -18.76
C LEU A 461 -6.89 -8.55 -17.50
N HIS A 462 -8.20 -8.46 -17.25
CA HIS A 462 -8.83 -9.16 -16.12
C HIS A 462 -8.76 -10.68 -16.30
N SER A 463 -9.07 -11.19 -17.49
CA SER A 463 -8.97 -12.62 -17.80
C SER A 463 -7.52 -13.13 -17.72
N ARG A 464 -6.50 -12.31 -18.01
CA ARG A 464 -5.06 -12.68 -17.89
C ARG A 464 -4.48 -12.44 -16.49
N LEU A 465 -5.01 -11.49 -15.72
CA LEU A 465 -4.70 -11.34 -14.30
C LEU A 465 -5.21 -12.55 -13.50
N VAL A 466 -6.42 -13.04 -13.83
CA VAL A 466 -7.02 -14.24 -13.23
C VAL A 466 -6.44 -15.54 -13.84
N ALA A 467 -6.19 -15.60 -15.15
CA ALA A 467 -5.57 -16.78 -15.76
C ALA A 467 -4.09 -16.93 -15.40
N GLY A 468 -3.38 -15.82 -15.13
CA GLY A 468 -2.01 -15.85 -14.63
C GLY A 468 -1.90 -16.52 -13.26
N THR A 469 -2.92 -16.42 -12.40
CA THR A 469 -2.93 -17.05 -11.07
C THR A 469 -3.49 -18.48 -11.08
N GLN A 470 -4.32 -18.86 -12.06
CA GLN A 470 -5.02 -20.16 -12.06
C GLN A 470 -4.54 -21.18 -13.11
N ASN A 471 -3.84 -20.78 -14.19
CA ASN A 471 -3.69 -21.64 -15.37
C ASN A 471 -2.26 -22.06 -15.77
N GLU A 472 -1.21 -21.71 -15.00
CA GLU A 472 0.13 -22.29 -15.22
C GLU A 472 0.46 -23.49 -14.30
N GLY A 473 -0.48 -23.91 -13.44
CA GLY A 473 -0.35 -25.08 -12.55
C GLY A 473 -0.59 -26.45 -13.21
N GLY A 474 -0.47 -26.57 -14.54
CA GLY A 474 -1.02 -27.70 -15.27
C GLY A 474 -0.26 -28.17 -16.50
N ARG A 475 1.08 -28.11 -16.53
CA ARG A 475 1.99 -29.08 -17.19
C ARG A 475 3.45 -28.60 -17.03
N TRP A 476 4.14 -29.06 -16.00
CA TRP A 476 5.59 -29.02 -15.87
C TRP A 476 6.08 -30.39 -15.45
#